data_AF-A0A518HNI9-F1
#
_entry.id   AF-A0A518HNI9-F1
#
_cell.length_a   1.000
_cell.length_b   1.000
_cell.length_c   1.000
_cell.angle_alpha   90.00
_cell.angle_beta   90.00
_cell.angle_gamma   90.00
#
_symmetry.space_group_name_H-M   'P 1'
#
loop_
_entity.id
_entity.type
_entity.pdbx_description
1 polymer ?
#
loop_
_entity_poly.entity_id
_entity_poly.type
_entity_poly.pdbx_seq_one_letter_code
_entity_poly.pdbx_strand_id
1 'polypeptide(L)' 'MSWGRKEVDRRSKTIMPEIHDKCASDEDVDGYTCYVRGANLAGFQKVTDATLAYGLV' A
#
# COMPACT_ATOMS: atom_id res chain seq x y z
N MET A 1 -2.26 -13.82 -22.65
CA MET A 1 -1.73 -12.47 -22.91
C MET A 1 -0.80 -12.11 -21.77
N SER A 2 0.47 -11.77 -22.08
CA SER A 2 1.45 -11.33 -21.09
C SER A 2 1.88 -9.90 -21.41
N TRP A 3 2.07 -9.06 -20.39
CA TRP A 3 2.59 -7.71 -20.61
C TRP A 3 4.06 -7.75 -21.01
N GLY A 4 4.45 -6.80 -21.86
CA GLY A 4 5.86 -6.58 -22.17
C GLY A 4 6.60 -5.94 -20.99
N ARG A 5 7.92 -6.10 -20.95
CA ARG A 5 8.78 -5.56 -19.87
C ARG A 5 8.58 -4.06 -19.63
N LYS A 6 8.43 -3.25 -20.69
CA LYS A 6 8.20 -1.81 -20.57
C LYS A 6 6.90 -1.47 -19.83
N GLU A 7 5.85 -2.26 -20.05
CA GLU A 7 4.56 -2.04 -19.40
C GLU A 7 4.61 -2.45 -17.93
N VAL A 8 5.28 -3.57 -17.62
CA VAL A 8 5.53 -3.98 -16.23
C VAL A 8 6.32 -2.92 -15.47
N ASP A 9 7.41 -2.41 -16.05
CA ASP A 9 8.23 -1.35 -15.46
C ASP A 9 7.43 -0.07 -15.21
N ARG A 10 6.65 0.38 -16.19
CA ARG A 10 5.78 1.56 -16.08
C ARG A 10 4.80 1.44 -14.90
N ARG A 11 4.17 0.26 -14.76
CA ARG A 11 3.24 0.01 -13.65
C ARG A 11 3.95 -0.06 -12.32
N SER A 12 5.11 -0.73 -12.25
CA SER A 12 5.92 -0.77 -11.03
C SER A 12 6.29 0.64 -10.55
N LYS A 13 6.73 1.51 -11.46
CA LYS A 13 7.04 2.92 -11.19
C LYS A 13 5.84 3.76 -10.75
N THR A 14 4.62 3.31 -11.07
CA THR A 14 3.38 3.96 -10.61
C THR A 14 2.99 3.45 -9.23
N ILE A 15 3.07 2.13 -8.99
CA ILE A 15 2.59 1.47 -7.77
C ILE A 15 3.53 1.69 -6.58
N MET A 16 4.85 1.66 -6.81
CA MET A 16 5.82 1.76 -5.71
C MET A 16 5.74 3.07 -4.92
N PRO A 17 5.61 4.26 -5.55
CA PRO A 17 5.32 5.51 -4.83
C PRO A 17 4.04 5.44 -4.01
N GLU A 18 2.95 4.89 -4.55
CA GLU A 18 1.69 4.74 -3.80
C GLU A 18 1.84 3.84 -2.56
N ILE A 19 2.68 2.81 -2.63
CA ILE A 19 3.00 1.96 -1.48
C ILE A 19 3.81 2.73 -0.45
N HIS A 20 4.80 3.53 -0.90
CA HIS A 20 5.59 4.38 -0.02
C HIS A 20 4.71 5.38 0.72
N ASP A 21 3.85 6.12 0.02
CA ASP A 21 2.97 7.14 0.61
C ASP A 21 2.05 6.53 1.69
N LYS A 22 1.56 5.32 1.46
CA LYS A 22 0.76 4.59 2.46
C LYS A 22 1.57 4.23 3.70
N CYS A 23 2.80 3.78 3.56
CA CYS A 23 3.67 3.49 4.69
C CYS A 23 4.08 4.77 5.44
N ALA A 24 4.36 5.85 4.71
CA ALA A 24 4.77 7.14 5.25
C ALA A 24 3.63 7.88 5.97
N SER A 25 2.37 7.50 5.74
CA SER A 25 1.25 8.05 6.53
C SER A 25 1.29 7.66 8.02
N ASP A 26 2.07 6.64 8.39
CA ASP A 26 2.35 6.20 9.78
C ASP A 26 3.71 6.74 10.29
N GLU A 27 4.07 7.95 9.86
CA GLU A 27 5.27 8.65 10.30
C GLU A 27 5.14 9.12 11.75
N ASP A 28 6.23 8.99 12.51
CA ASP A 28 6.31 9.44 13.90
C ASP A 28 6.49 10.97 13.99
N VAL A 29 6.33 11.53 15.20
CA VAL A 29 6.44 12.98 15.47
C VAL A 29 7.81 13.55 15.06
N ASP A 30 8.85 12.72 15.07
CA ASP A 30 10.22 13.08 14.68
C ASP A 30 10.51 12.92 13.17
N GLY A 31 9.52 12.55 12.36
CA GLY A 31 9.68 12.33 10.92
C GLY A 31 10.26 10.97 10.55
N TYR A 32 10.19 9.98 11.45
CA TYR A 32 10.66 8.64 11.20
C TYR A 32 9.53 7.73 10.72
N THR A 33 9.70 7.13 9.53
CA THR A 33 8.77 6.12 8.99
C THR A 33 9.26 4.70 9.27
N CYS A 34 8.50 3.93 10.06
CA CYS A 34 8.74 2.50 10.25
C CYS A 34 7.97 1.69 9.19
N TYR A 35 8.62 1.34 8.08
CA TYR A 35 7.96 0.63 6.96
C TYR A 35 7.33 -0.71 7.33
N VAL A 36 7.87 -1.45 8.31
CA VAL A 36 7.25 -2.71 8.75
C VAL A 36 5.89 -2.44 9.39
N ARG A 37 5.81 -1.44 10.25
CA ARG A 37 4.56 -1.04 10.91
C ARG A 37 3.59 -0.42 9.90
N GLY A 38 4.05 0.56 9.11
CA GLY A 38 3.24 1.22 8.10
C GLY A 38 2.67 0.25 7.05
N ALA A 39 3.46 -0.71 6.57
CA ALA A 39 2.99 -1.73 5.63
C ALA A 39 1.92 -2.64 6.25
N ASN A 40 2.11 -3.07 7.50
CA ASN A 40 1.13 -3.90 8.21
C ASN A 40 -0.18 -3.14 8.43
N LEU A 41 -0.11 -1.88 8.85
CA LEU A 41 -1.28 -1.05 9.08
C LEU A 41 -2.05 -0.76 7.79
N ALA A 42 -1.36 -0.31 6.74
CA ALA A 42 -1.96 -0.03 5.44
C ALA A 42 -2.58 -1.28 4.80
N GLY A 43 -1.92 -2.44 4.95
CA GLY A 43 -2.45 -3.73 4.51
C GLY A 43 -3.71 -4.15 5.28
N PHE A 44 -3.68 -3.99 6.60
CA PHE A 44 -4.81 -4.31 7.47
C PHE A 44 -6.02 -3.42 7.15
N GLN A 45 -5.83 -2.10 7.07
CA GLN A 45 -6.90 -1.14 6.78
C GLN A 45 -7.61 -1.46 5.46
N LYS A 46 -6.84 -1.78 4.41
CA LYS A 46 -7.41 -2.16 3.11
C LYS A 46 -8.32 -3.39 3.21
N VAL A 47 -7.92 -4.38 4.01
CA VAL A 47 -8.73 -5.60 4.21
C VAL A 47 -9.96 -5.30 5.06
N THR A 48 -9.82 -4.54 6.14
CA THR A 48 -10.96 -4.19 7.02
C THR A 48 -11.99 -3.34 6.30
N ASP A 49 -11.56 -2.38 5.46
CA ASP A 49 -12.47 -1.55 4.67
C ASP A 49 -13.29 -2.40 3.71
N ALA A 50 -12.64 -3.39 3.07
CA ALA A 50 -13.34 -4.35 2.23
C ALA A 50 -14.31 -5.21 3.05
N THR A 51 -13.87 -5.78 4.17
CA THR A 51 -14.73 -6.61 5.04
C THR A 51 -15.93 -5.82 5.57
N LEU A 52 -15.76 -4.56 5.99
CA LEU A 52 -16.85 -3.70 6.42
C LEU A 52 -17.84 -3.42 5.28
N ALA A 53 -17.35 -3.19 4.06
CA ALA A 53 -18.18 -2.93 2.89
C ALA A 53 -19.00 -4.16 2.46
N TYR A 54 -18.44 -5.37 2.56
CA TYR A 54 -19.15 -6.61 2.28
C TYR A 54 -20.09 -7.04 3.42
N GLY A 55 -19.93 -6.48 4.62
CA GLY A 55 -20.72 -6.80 5.81
C GLY A 55 -20.27 -8.09 6.50
N LEU A 56 -21.02 -8.49 7.54
CA LEU A 56 -20.92 -9.83 8.12
C LEU A 56 -21.48 -10.84 7.11
N VAL A 57 -20.62 -11.71 6.58
CA VAL A 57 -21.01 -12.90 5.81
C VAL A 57 -21.26 -14.06 6.76
#